data_AF-A0A850DJS2-F1
#
_entry.id   AF-A0A850DJS2-F1
#
_cell.length_a   1.000
_cell.length_b   1.000
_cell.length_c   1.000
_cell.angle_alpha   90.00
_cell.angle_beta   90.00
_cell.angle_gamma   90.00
#
_symmetry.space_group_name_H-M   'P 1'
#
loop_
_entity.id
_entity.type
_entity.pdbx_description
1 polymer ?
#
loop_
_entity_poly.entity_id
_entity_poly.type
_entity_poly.pdbx_seq_one_letter_code
_entity_poly.pdbx_strand_id
1 'polypeptide(L)'
;MDDPEEQARRISRAIAQELAAVAPSGWQRLTAVFALTATAGTAEVRFSDGERSVSGRPPASTVELARHVRELAAGLSDGPWLRMILTLEADGSFETDYDYGDEPVPTEHLLPPEAYRADLAAYPRPRVPTWLGAYADHGGRQLRMPRQAAQPTEKAWRTTGELAPLRVLWARWTMLAVVRAARGSEAGPAVLPSLGWFESDTRSGATLYLLSGGRAVLSGGVADSPELAAAYNGERDLPDLFAGAPSWVSSTVLNPRSAGGLLSFCYWFERGSWRMGESPDPGRVADALPPLWTDDQVLEYVTTEMGVIGDPVAYAAAEGLLVEAEHGLVTRDSVAALFEADHLDTAQWDADAAFFQFDVAGVAATLWRPLPAADAVAVVRDHIVSRGLESPGYPVSQLVASRLEVGWMVHVPPPDGQVMRGRAVFYVADDGELERSSSATPPAVYAIGFAERFQQRLAVQA
;
A
#
# COMPACT_ATOMS: atom_id res chain seq x y z
N MET A 1 29.51 -45.85 17.07
CA MET A 1 28.17 -45.27 16.80
C MET A 1 28.50 -43.93 16.20
N ASP A 2 28.28 -43.77 14.89
CA ASP A 2 28.66 -42.53 14.21
C ASP A 2 27.88 -41.36 14.83
N ASP A 3 28.56 -40.23 14.93
CA ASP A 3 27.97 -38.96 15.35
C ASP A 3 26.81 -38.58 14.38
N PRO A 4 25.59 -38.28 14.87
CA PRO A 4 24.45 -37.91 14.01
C PRO A 4 24.76 -36.79 13.02
N GLU A 5 25.61 -35.82 13.38
CA GLU A 5 26.02 -34.75 12.47
C GLU A 5 26.93 -35.27 11.35
N GLU A 6 27.89 -36.13 11.67
CA GLU A 6 28.75 -36.75 10.66
C GLU A 6 27.95 -37.63 9.70
N GLN A 7 26.99 -38.38 10.23
CA GLN A 7 26.07 -39.16 9.43
C GLN A 7 25.22 -38.26 8.51
N ALA A 8 24.64 -37.17 9.03
CA ALA A 8 23.90 -36.18 8.25
C ALA A 8 24.75 -35.59 7.12
N ARG A 9 25.97 -35.13 7.42
CA ARG A 9 26.93 -34.59 6.42
C ARG A 9 27.20 -35.60 5.29
N ARG A 10 27.40 -36.87 5.63
CA ARG A 10 27.63 -37.94 4.65
C ARG A 10 26.41 -38.17 3.75
N ILE A 11 25.20 -38.15 4.30
CA ILE A 11 23.97 -38.31 3.53
C ILE A 11 23.73 -37.11 2.62
N SER A 12 23.90 -35.88 3.12
CA SER A 12 23.77 -34.66 2.30
C SER A 12 24.71 -34.66 1.10
N ARG A 13 25.94 -35.18 1.27
CA ARG A 13 26.88 -35.34 0.16
C ARG A 13 26.45 -36.42 -0.83
N ALA A 14 25.84 -37.52 -0.37
CA ALA A 14 25.27 -38.53 -1.26
C ALA A 14 24.08 -37.97 -2.08
N ILE A 15 23.24 -37.15 -1.46
CA ILE A 15 22.16 -36.41 -2.16
C ILE A 15 22.76 -35.55 -3.28
N ALA A 16 23.78 -34.74 -2.97
CA ALA A 16 24.40 -33.86 -3.96
C ALA A 16 25.01 -34.64 -5.14
N GLN A 17 25.64 -35.78 -4.88
CA GLN A 17 26.19 -36.66 -5.92
C GLN A 17 25.10 -37.24 -6.84
N GLU A 18 23.97 -37.68 -6.26
CA GLU A 18 22.85 -38.21 -7.03
C GLU A 18 22.19 -37.14 -7.90
N LEU A 19 22.03 -35.92 -7.36
CA LEU A 19 21.52 -34.78 -8.13
C LEU A 19 22.46 -34.37 -9.25
N ALA A 20 23.78 -34.38 -9.02
CA ALA A 20 24.78 -34.09 -10.04
C ALA A 20 24.77 -35.12 -11.18
N ALA A 21 24.45 -36.38 -10.89
CA ALA A 21 24.40 -37.46 -11.89
C ALA A 21 23.26 -37.26 -12.93
N VAL A 22 22.22 -36.49 -12.58
CA VAL A 22 21.11 -36.15 -13.48
C VAL A 22 21.20 -34.72 -14.02
N ALA A 23 22.29 -34.01 -13.74
CA ALA A 23 22.47 -32.63 -14.16
C ALA A 23 22.63 -32.50 -15.69
N PRO A 24 22.06 -31.46 -16.33
CA PRO A 24 22.30 -31.18 -17.74
C PRO A 24 23.78 -30.92 -18.02
N SER A 25 24.25 -31.26 -19.23
CA SER A 25 25.62 -30.97 -19.64
C SER A 25 25.92 -29.46 -19.59
N GLY A 26 27.07 -29.08 -19.02
CA GLY A 26 27.51 -27.68 -18.96
C GLY A 26 27.01 -26.90 -17.74
N TRP A 27 26.36 -27.56 -16.78
CA TRP A 27 26.00 -26.93 -15.51
C TRP A 27 27.27 -26.44 -14.76
N GLN A 28 27.14 -25.29 -14.10
CA GLN A 28 28.17 -24.70 -13.24
C GLN A 28 27.76 -24.74 -11.77
N ARG A 29 26.48 -24.49 -11.48
CA ARG A 29 25.92 -24.51 -10.12
C ARG A 29 24.65 -25.36 -10.06
N LEU A 30 24.53 -26.14 -9.00
CA LEU A 30 23.33 -26.87 -8.62
C LEU A 30 22.84 -26.34 -7.26
N THR A 31 21.57 -25.96 -7.18
CA THR A 31 20.90 -25.62 -5.92
C THR A 31 19.67 -26.51 -5.77
N ALA A 32 19.58 -27.26 -4.68
CA ALA A 32 18.41 -28.07 -4.35
C ALA A 32 17.81 -27.63 -3.02
N VAL A 33 16.48 -27.51 -2.98
CA VAL A 33 15.74 -27.15 -1.79
C VAL A 33 14.77 -28.27 -1.45
N PHE A 34 14.83 -28.74 -0.22
CA PHE A 34 13.89 -29.71 0.35
C PHE A 34 13.14 -29.04 1.48
N ALA A 35 11.83 -28.81 1.32
CA ALA A 35 10.97 -28.27 2.36
C ALA A 35 10.09 -29.40 2.89
N LEU A 36 10.33 -29.83 4.13
CA LEU A 36 9.79 -31.07 4.67
C LEU A 36 9.16 -30.86 6.05
N THR A 37 8.06 -31.57 6.29
CA THR A 37 7.39 -31.73 7.59
C THR A 37 7.20 -33.23 7.87
N ALA A 38 6.67 -33.55 9.05
CA ALA A 38 6.28 -34.91 9.41
C ALA A 38 5.29 -35.56 8.43
N THR A 39 4.45 -34.79 7.74
CA THR A 39 3.33 -35.33 6.94
C THR A 39 3.33 -34.91 5.47
N ALA A 40 4.06 -33.86 5.10
CA ALA A 40 4.14 -33.34 3.75
C ALA A 40 5.56 -32.91 3.39
N GLY A 41 5.81 -32.74 2.09
CA GLY A 41 7.07 -32.18 1.63
C GLY A 41 7.03 -31.79 0.16
N THR A 42 7.84 -30.81 -0.19
CA THR A 42 8.13 -30.42 -1.58
C THR A 42 9.64 -30.32 -1.76
N ALA A 43 10.09 -30.55 -2.99
CA ALA A 43 11.50 -30.46 -3.33
C ALA A 43 11.68 -29.96 -4.76
N GLU A 44 12.67 -29.09 -4.95
CA GLU A 44 13.05 -28.51 -6.23
C GLU A 44 14.57 -28.61 -6.38
N VAL A 45 15.04 -28.85 -7.61
CA VAL A 45 16.45 -28.69 -7.97
C VAL A 45 16.56 -27.72 -9.14
N ARG A 46 17.54 -26.83 -9.07
CA ARG A 46 17.86 -25.85 -10.11
C ARG A 46 19.30 -26.02 -10.54
N PHE A 47 19.51 -26.09 -11.84
CA PHE A 47 20.84 -26.12 -12.46
C PHE A 47 21.06 -24.81 -13.20
N SER A 48 22.21 -24.19 -13.01
CA SER A 48 22.61 -22.95 -13.68
C SER A 48 23.92 -23.14 -14.43
N ASP A 49 24.04 -22.55 -15.62
CA ASP A 49 25.28 -22.48 -16.41
C ASP A 49 25.99 -21.12 -16.29
N GLY A 50 25.52 -20.25 -15.38
CA GLY A 50 26.03 -18.89 -15.19
C GLY A 50 25.20 -17.81 -15.92
N GLU A 51 24.51 -18.17 -17.00
CA GLU A 51 23.63 -17.26 -17.75
C GLU A 51 22.15 -17.67 -17.68
N ARG A 52 21.88 -18.97 -17.63
CA ARG A 52 20.54 -19.58 -17.66
C ARG A 52 20.39 -20.55 -16.50
N SER A 53 19.16 -20.66 -16.02
CA SER A 53 18.78 -21.63 -15.00
C SER A 53 17.61 -22.49 -15.45
N VAL A 54 17.68 -23.78 -15.16
CA VAL A 54 16.61 -24.75 -15.42
C VAL A 54 16.22 -25.41 -14.11
N SER A 55 14.94 -25.34 -13.77
CA SER A 55 14.37 -26.03 -12.60
C SER A 55 13.82 -27.40 -12.99
N GLY A 56 13.88 -28.34 -12.05
CA GLY A 56 13.37 -29.69 -12.19
C GLY A 56 12.96 -30.29 -10.85
N ARG A 57 12.34 -31.47 -10.90
CA ARG A 57 12.02 -32.25 -9.70
C ARG A 57 13.21 -33.18 -9.38
N PRO A 58 13.70 -33.21 -8.14
CA PRO A 58 14.77 -34.12 -7.75
C PRO A 58 14.28 -35.59 -7.73
N PRO A 59 15.18 -36.58 -7.91
CA PRO A 59 14.83 -37.99 -7.80
C PRO A 59 14.20 -38.33 -6.44
N ALA A 60 13.21 -39.23 -6.40
CA ALA A 60 12.51 -39.59 -5.17
C ALA A 60 13.45 -40.12 -4.06
N SER A 61 14.50 -40.84 -4.45
CA SER A 61 15.57 -41.32 -3.55
C SER A 61 16.26 -40.18 -2.80
N THR A 62 16.52 -39.05 -3.45
CA THR A 62 17.14 -37.90 -2.78
C THR A 62 16.20 -37.24 -1.76
N VAL A 63 14.89 -37.27 -2.01
CA VAL A 63 13.88 -36.80 -1.06
C VAL A 63 13.84 -37.70 0.18
N GLU A 64 13.90 -39.02 -0.01
CA GLU A 64 13.96 -39.97 1.12
C GLU A 64 15.26 -39.84 1.93
N LEU A 65 16.39 -39.60 1.27
CA LEU A 65 17.65 -39.28 1.95
C LEU A 65 17.55 -37.96 2.74
N ALA A 66 16.90 -36.94 2.19
CA ALA A 66 16.66 -35.68 2.89
C ALA A 66 15.74 -35.85 4.11
N ARG A 67 14.73 -36.72 4.04
CA ARG A 67 13.92 -37.12 5.20
C ARG A 67 14.77 -37.76 6.28
N HIS A 68 15.68 -38.67 5.91
CA HIS A 68 16.59 -39.31 6.85
C HIS A 68 17.52 -38.29 7.54
N VAL A 69 18.04 -37.30 6.80
CA VAL A 69 18.81 -36.18 7.41
C VAL A 69 17.94 -35.40 8.41
N ARG A 70 16.68 -35.13 8.06
CA ARG A 70 15.74 -34.42 8.95
C ARG A 70 15.44 -35.20 10.22
N GLU A 71 15.29 -36.52 10.12
CA GLU A 71 15.06 -37.39 11.28
C GLU A 71 16.26 -37.41 12.22
N LEU A 72 17.49 -37.41 11.69
CA LEU A 72 18.70 -37.26 12.50
C LEU A 72 18.72 -35.90 13.22
N ALA A 73 18.36 -34.82 12.52
CA ALA A 73 18.28 -33.48 13.11
C ALA A 73 17.23 -33.36 14.22
N ALA A 74 16.14 -34.13 14.16
CA ALA A 74 15.12 -34.14 15.21
C ALA A 74 15.64 -34.60 16.58
N GLY A 75 16.77 -35.33 16.63
CA GLY A 75 17.44 -35.72 17.87
C GLY A 75 18.44 -34.68 18.41
N LEU A 76 18.68 -33.58 17.70
CA LEU A 76 19.61 -32.52 18.07
C LEU A 76 18.88 -31.38 18.80
N SER A 77 19.62 -30.45 19.41
CA SER A 77 19.07 -29.33 20.20
C SER A 77 18.11 -28.44 19.42
N ASP A 78 18.40 -28.22 18.14
CA ASP A 78 17.67 -27.27 17.29
C ASP A 78 16.42 -27.90 16.68
N GLY A 79 16.26 -29.22 16.82
CA GLY A 79 15.18 -29.99 16.26
C GLY A 79 15.25 -30.08 14.73
N PRO A 80 14.17 -30.53 14.07
CA PRO A 80 14.17 -30.67 12.63
C PRO A 80 13.99 -29.30 11.94
N TRP A 81 14.84 -29.04 10.96
CA TRP A 81 14.73 -27.89 10.06
C TRP A 81 13.42 -27.94 9.23
N LEU A 82 12.98 -26.77 8.76
CA LEU A 82 11.85 -26.62 7.83
C LEU A 82 12.30 -26.77 6.38
N ARG A 83 13.49 -26.23 6.05
CA ARG A 83 14.12 -26.43 4.74
C ARG A 83 15.59 -26.82 4.86
N MET A 84 16.03 -27.68 3.95
CA MET A 84 17.43 -27.95 3.69
C MET A 84 17.77 -27.44 2.29
N ILE A 85 18.82 -26.63 2.20
CA ILE A 85 19.30 -26.02 0.97
C ILE A 85 20.69 -26.61 0.70
N LEU A 86 20.85 -27.24 -0.44
CA LEU A 86 22.12 -27.82 -0.88
C LEU A 86 22.63 -27.01 -2.06
N THR A 87 23.87 -26.57 -1.98
CA THR A 87 24.57 -25.94 -3.10
C THR A 87 25.78 -26.79 -3.46
N LEU A 88 25.90 -27.13 -4.74
CA LEU A 88 27.07 -27.82 -5.30
C LEU A 88 27.56 -27.04 -6.52
N GLU A 89 28.84 -26.72 -6.55
CA GLU A 89 29.51 -26.11 -7.70
C GLU A 89 30.22 -27.19 -8.53
N ALA A 90 30.44 -26.90 -9.81
CA ALA A 90 31.13 -27.81 -10.73
C ALA A 90 32.59 -28.09 -10.34
N ASP A 91 33.21 -27.22 -9.52
CA ASP A 91 34.54 -27.44 -8.95
C ASP A 91 34.56 -28.41 -7.75
N GLY A 92 33.38 -28.86 -7.30
CA GLY A 92 33.20 -29.77 -6.18
C GLY A 92 32.94 -29.10 -4.83
N SER A 93 32.93 -27.76 -4.78
CA SER A 93 32.53 -26.99 -3.59
C SER A 93 31.08 -27.33 -3.23
N PHE A 94 30.86 -27.65 -1.96
CA PHE A 94 29.58 -28.14 -1.47
C PHE A 94 29.23 -27.50 -0.14
N GLU A 95 28.01 -27.02 -0.05
CA GLU A 95 27.45 -26.38 1.13
C GLU A 95 26.05 -26.95 1.42
N THR A 96 25.71 -26.99 2.70
CA THR A 96 24.40 -27.40 3.19
C THR A 96 23.95 -26.41 4.24
N ASP A 97 22.86 -25.72 3.96
CA ASP A 97 22.21 -24.80 4.89
C ASP A 97 20.88 -25.37 5.36
N TYR A 98 20.51 -25.01 6.57
CA TYR A 98 19.26 -25.39 7.19
C TYR A 98 18.49 -24.13 7.60
N ASP A 99 17.22 -24.07 7.20
CA ASP A 99 16.30 -23.02 7.58
C ASP A 99 15.32 -23.55 8.62
N TYR A 100 15.36 -22.96 9.81
CA TYR A 100 14.49 -23.29 10.94
C TYR A 100 13.23 -22.43 10.99
N GLY A 101 13.07 -21.48 10.07
CA GLY A 101 11.93 -20.58 9.98
C GLY A 101 12.12 -19.29 10.76
N ASP A 102 13.35 -18.80 10.92
CA ASP A 102 13.59 -17.45 11.45
C ASP A 102 12.82 -16.41 10.61
N GLU A 103 12.72 -16.68 9.31
CA GLU A 103 11.97 -15.91 8.33
C GLU A 103 10.88 -16.78 7.66
N PRO A 104 9.74 -16.22 7.24
CA PRO A 104 8.73 -16.95 6.49
C PRO A 104 9.29 -17.67 5.26
N VAL A 105 8.95 -18.95 5.15
CA VAL A 105 9.28 -19.80 4.01
C VAL A 105 8.71 -19.19 2.72
N PRO A 106 9.51 -19.08 1.64
CA PRO A 106 9.04 -18.62 0.33
C PRO A 106 7.83 -19.39 -0.18
N THR A 107 6.93 -18.71 -0.86
CA THR A 107 5.63 -19.24 -1.31
C THR A 107 5.76 -20.54 -2.10
N GLU A 108 6.79 -20.68 -2.93
CA GLU A 108 7.07 -21.87 -3.75
C GLU A 108 7.42 -23.12 -2.91
N HIS A 109 7.85 -22.92 -1.66
CA HIS A 109 8.25 -23.98 -0.73
C HIS A 109 7.31 -24.09 0.47
N LEU A 110 6.34 -23.18 0.59
CA LEU A 110 5.40 -23.13 1.69
C LEU A 110 4.41 -24.29 1.60
N LEU A 111 4.37 -25.12 2.64
CA LEU A 111 3.47 -26.26 2.73
C LEU A 111 2.11 -25.84 3.30
N PRO A 112 1.04 -26.64 3.17
CA PRO A 112 -0.26 -26.31 3.77
C PRO A 112 -0.19 -26.15 5.30
N PRO A 113 -1.03 -25.30 5.91
CA PRO A 113 -1.07 -25.08 7.37
C PRO A 113 -1.16 -26.36 8.20
N GLU A 114 -1.94 -27.36 7.75
CA GLU A 114 -2.12 -28.64 8.42
C GLU A 114 -0.80 -29.41 8.57
N ALA A 115 0.09 -29.30 7.59
CA ALA A 115 1.38 -29.97 7.61
C ALA A 115 2.29 -29.40 8.71
N TYR A 116 2.32 -28.08 8.86
CA TYR A 116 3.06 -27.41 9.94
C TYR A 116 2.44 -27.67 11.32
N ARG A 117 1.10 -27.70 11.42
CA ARG A 117 0.42 -28.09 12.67
C ARG A 117 0.79 -29.50 13.11
N ALA A 118 0.76 -30.46 12.18
CA ALA A 118 1.16 -31.84 12.45
C ALA A 118 2.66 -31.94 12.79
N ASP A 119 3.50 -31.14 12.16
CA ASP A 119 4.94 -31.09 12.42
C ASP A 119 5.26 -30.57 13.82
N LEU A 120 4.66 -29.45 14.23
CA LEU A 120 4.82 -28.88 15.57
C LEU A 120 4.29 -29.83 16.67
N ALA A 121 3.27 -30.64 16.36
CA ALA A 121 2.79 -31.67 17.27
C ALA A 121 3.75 -32.87 17.39
N ALA A 122 4.38 -33.28 16.29
CA ALA A 122 5.36 -34.38 16.27
C ALA A 122 6.72 -33.96 16.84
N TYR A 123 7.12 -32.72 16.60
CA TYR A 123 8.40 -32.14 17.00
C TYR A 123 8.16 -30.78 17.69
N PRO A 124 7.75 -30.78 18.97
CA PRO A 124 7.53 -29.55 19.72
C PRO A 124 8.79 -28.70 19.80
N ARG A 125 8.63 -27.38 19.60
CA ARG A 125 9.73 -26.42 19.65
C ARG A 125 9.67 -25.60 20.93
N PRO A 126 10.81 -25.20 21.53
CA PRO A 126 10.82 -24.29 22.68
C PRO A 126 10.16 -22.94 22.38
N ARG A 127 10.35 -22.46 21.14
CA ARG A 127 9.73 -21.24 20.62
C ARG A 127 9.37 -21.43 19.16
N VAL A 128 8.14 -21.10 18.81
CA VAL A 128 7.62 -21.09 17.45
C VAL A 128 7.70 -19.64 16.92
N PRO A 129 8.34 -19.41 15.75
CA PRO A 129 8.32 -18.11 15.08
C PRO A 129 6.88 -17.61 14.86
N THR A 130 6.64 -16.32 15.07
CA THR A 130 5.28 -15.72 15.03
C THR A 130 4.56 -16.02 13.72
N TRP A 131 5.27 -15.92 12.58
CA TRP A 131 4.70 -16.22 11.27
C TRP A 131 4.25 -17.68 11.14
N LEU A 132 5.01 -18.62 11.70
CA LEU A 132 4.72 -20.05 11.60
C LEU A 132 3.54 -20.40 12.50
N GLY A 133 3.50 -19.85 13.72
CA GLY A 133 2.37 -19.99 14.63
C GLY A 133 1.08 -19.42 14.05
N ALA A 134 1.15 -18.22 13.47
CA ALA A 134 0.03 -17.60 12.78
C ALA A 134 -0.42 -18.42 11.56
N TYR A 135 0.51 -18.79 10.68
CA TYR A 135 0.20 -19.56 9.48
C TYR A 135 -0.44 -20.91 9.80
N ALA A 136 0.06 -21.61 10.82
CA ALA A 136 -0.45 -22.90 11.22
C ALA A 136 -1.79 -22.82 11.98
N ASP A 137 -1.99 -21.79 12.82
CA ASP A 137 -3.07 -21.79 13.83
C ASP A 137 -3.86 -20.48 13.99
N HIS A 138 -3.77 -19.48 13.10
CA HIS A 138 -4.52 -18.22 13.29
C HIS A 138 -6.04 -18.42 13.42
N GLY A 139 -6.61 -19.42 12.73
CA GLY A 139 -8.02 -19.82 12.85
C GLY A 139 -9.02 -18.72 12.51
N GLY A 140 -8.59 -17.68 11.79
CA GLY A 140 -9.40 -16.48 11.52
C GLY A 140 -9.74 -15.65 12.75
N ARG A 141 -9.05 -15.83 13.89
CA ARG A 141 -9.35 -15.16 15.17
C ARG A 141 -9.22 -13.63 15.11
N GLN A 142 -8.45 -13.12 14.15
CA GLN A 142 -8.26 -11.69 13.92
C GLN A 142 -9.14 -11.13 12.78
N LEU A 143 -10.00 -11.95 12.18
CA LEU A 143 -11.02 -11.46 11.25
C LEU A 143 -12.17 -10.83 12.05
N ARG A 144 -12.66 -9.70 11.54
CA ARG A 144 -13.83 -9.01 12.06
C ARG A 144 -14.78 -8.74 10.91
N MET A 145 -15.55 -9.75 10.53
CA MET A 145 -16.51 -9.64 9.42
C MET A 145 -17.57 -8.58 9.74
N PRO A 146 -18.19 -7.92 8.73
CA PRO A 146 -19.21 -6.90 8.96
C PRO A 146 -20.34 -7.33 9.90
N ARG A 147 -20.77 -8.61 9.81
CA ARG A 147 -21.77 -9.18 10.71
C ARG A 147 -21.32 -9.25 12.17
N GLN A 148 -20.04 -9.56 12.41
CA GLN A 148 -19.46 -9.57 13.76
C GLN A 148 -19.27 -8.13 14.25
N ALA A 149 -18.80 -7.22 13.39
CA ALA A 149 -18.61 -5.82 13.72
C ALA A 149 -19.92 -5.11 14.13
N ALA A 150 -21.05 -5.48 13.52
CA ALA A 150 -22.37 -4.95 13.85
C ALA A 150 -22.88 -5.36 15.25
N GLN A 151 -22.27 -6.35 15.90
CA GLN A 151 -22.65 -6.73 17.25
C GLN A 151 -22.18 -5.67 18.25
N PRO A 152 -23.03 -5.26 19.22
CA PRO A 152 -22.63 -4.31 20.24
C PRO A 152 -21.49 -4.90 21.08
N THR A 153 -20.50 -4.06 21.39
CA THR A 153 -19.42 -4.40 22.31
C THR A 153 -19.48 -3.46 23.50
N GLU A 154 -19.46 -4.03 24.70
CA GLU A 154 -19.36 -3.27 25.96
C GLU A 154 -17.90 -3.05 26.38
N LYS A 155 -16.95 -3.60 25.61
CA LYS A 155 -15.53 -3.45 25.92
C LYS A 155 -15.08 -2.00 25.74
N ALA A 156 -14.26 -1.54 26.67
CA ALA A 156 -13.71 -0.19 26.63
C ALA A 156 -12.65 -0.06 25.52
N TRP A 157 -12.60 1.13 24.92
CA TRP A 157 -11.51 1.59 24.06
C TRP A 157 -10.71 2.67 24.79
N ARG A 158 -9.49 2.93 24.31
CA ARG A 158 -8.60 4.01 24.77
C ARG A 158 -8.41 5.03 23.65
N THR A 159 -8.03 6.25 24.00
CA THR A 159 -7.55 7.27 23.05
C THR A 159 -6.04 7.40 23.15
N THR A 160 -5.40 7.73 22.03
CA THR A 160 -3.98 8.08 21.99
C THR A 160 -3.79 9.45 21.33
N GLY A 161 -2.85 10.23 21.86
CA GLY A 161 -2.39 11.51 21.29
C GLY A 161 -1.01 11.41 20.63
N GLU A 162 -0.42 10.22 20.56
CA GLU A 162 0.90 10.02 19.92
C GLU A 162 0.83 10.10 18.38
N LEU A 163 -0.33 9.73 17.81
CA LEU A 163 -0.58 9.90 16.39
C LEU A 163 -1.07 11.31 16.10
N ALA A 164 -0.48 11.94 15.09
CA ALA A 164 -0.94 13.22 14.57
C ALA A 164 -2.43 13.17 14.14
N PRO A 165 -3.14 14.31 14.11
CA PRO A 165 -4.49 14.38 13.54
C PRO A 165 -4.55 13.77 12.14
N LEU A 166 -5.68 13.15 11.77
CA LEU A 166 -5.81 12.38 10.53
C LEU A 166 -5.30 13.10 9.28
N ARG A 167 -5.65 14.39 9.12
CA ARG A 167 -5.22 15.20 7.97
C ARG A 167 -3.70 15.32 7.90
N VAL A 168 -3.07 15.61 9.03
CA VAL A 168 -1.62 15.76 9.15
C VAL A 168 -0.93 14.42 8.85
N LEU A 169 -1.39 13.33 9.47
CA LEU A 169 -0.84 12.00 9.22
C LEU A 169 -0.94 11.60 7.73
N TRP A 170 -2.08 11.90 7.10
CA TRP A 170 -2.30 11.61 5.68
C TRP A 170 -1.44 12.45 4.75
N ALA A 171 -1.30 13.75 5.03
CA ALA A 171 -0.43 14.65 4.28
C ALA A 171 1.03 14.20 4.36
N ARG A 172 1.52 13.86 5.55
CA ARG A 172 2.87 13.33 5.76
C ARG A 172 3.09 12.02 5.00
N TRP A 173 2.13 11.10 5.03
CA TRP A 173 2.21 9.86 4.24
C TRP A 173 2.32 10.15 2.75
N THR A 174 1.53 11.12 2.27
CA THR A 174 1.53 11.55 0.88
C THR A 174 2.88 12.17 0.49
N MET A 175 3.48 13.00 1.35
CA MET A 175 4.81 13.56 1.12
C MET A 175 5.87 12.49 0.88
N LEU A 176 5.86 11.40 1.66
CA LEU A 176 6.81 10.31 1.48
C LEU A 176 6.57 9.56 0.16
N ALA A 177 5.29 9.32 -0.19
CA ALA A 177 4.92 8.63 -1.42
C ALA A 177 5.26 9.44 -2.69
N VAL A 178 5.15 10.77 -2.63
CA VAL A 178 5.40 11.68 -3.74
C VAL A 178 6.82 11.57 -4.27
N VAL A 179 7.82 11.51 -3.40
CA VAL A 179 9.23 11.40 -3.82
C VAL A 179 9.51 10.06 -4.52
N ARG A 180 8.85 8.99 -4.08
CA ARG A 180 8.95 7.66 -4.71
C ARG A 180 8.28 7.64 -6.08
N ALA A 181 7.09 8.23 -6.18
CA ALA A 181 6.36 8.36 -7.44
C ALA A 181 7.13 9.21 -8.47
N ALA A 182 7.73 10.32 -8.03
CA ALA A 182 8.53 11.19 -8.89
C ALA A 182 9.74 10.47 -9.51
N ARG A 183 10.29 9.46 -8.83
CA ARG A 183 11.36 8.59 -9.34
C ARG A 183 10.88 7.40 -10.18
N GLY A 184 9.57 7.18 -10.27
CA GLY A 184 9.00 5.96 -10.84
C GLY A 184 9.33 4.69 -10.02
N SER A 185 9.58 4.82 -8.71
CA SER A 185 9.84 3.67 -7.85
C SER A 185 8.55 3.11 -7.26
N GLU A 186 8.36 1.80 -7.38
CA GLU A 186 7.20 1.09 -6.80
C GLU A 186 7.43 0.61 -5.35
N ALA A 187 8.67 0.72 -4.84
CA ALA A 187 9.00 0.31 -3.48
C ALA A 187 8.85 1.48 -2.48
N GLY A 188 8.45 1.18 -1.23
CA GLY A 188 8.35 2.15 -0.14
C GLY A 188 6.91 2.61 0.17
N PRO A 189 6.75 3.76 0.85
CA PRO A 189 5.44 4.33 1.14
C PRO A 189 4.69 4.67 -0.15
N ALA A 190 3.41 4.31 -0.21
CA ALA A 190 2.56 4.55 -1.37
C ALA A 190 1.20 5.10 -0.95
N VAL A 191 0.58 5.85 -1.86
CA VAL A 191 -0.79 6.33 -1.76
C VAL A 191 -1.60 5.82 -2.96
N LEU A 192 -2.74 5.22 -2.65
CA LEU A 192 -3.82 4.85 -3.58
C LEU A 192 -5.09 5.62 -3.17
N PRO A 193 -6.14 5.64 -4.01
CA PRO A 193 -7.41 6.28 -3.64
C PRO A 193 -7.91 5.79 -2.28
N SER A 194 -7.92 6.71 -1.29
CA SER A 194 -8.32 6.44 0.10
C SER A 194 -7.49 5.39 0.86
N LEU A 195 -6.27 5.07 0.42
CA LEU A 195 -5.42 4.06 1.07
C LEU A 195 -3.95 4.49 1.07
N GLY A 196 -3.35 4.60 2.26
CA GLY A 196 -1.91 4.63 2.45
C GLY A 196 -1.39 3.21 2.67
N TRP A 197 -0.32 2.83 1.97
CA TRP A 197 0.33 1.53 2.09
C TRP A 197 1.81 1.72 2.42
N PHE A 198 2.32 0.90 3.34
CA PHE A 198 3.74 0.83 3.66
C PHE A 198 4.11 -0.57 4.14
N GLU A 199 5.24 -1.05 3.66
CA GLU A 199 5.90 -2.27 4.13
C GLU A 199 7.41 -1.96 4.18
N SER A 200 8.04 -2.29 5.31
CA SER A 200 9.47 -2.18 5.55
C SER A 200 10.21 -3.41 5.03
N ASP A 201 11.53 -3.31 4.93
CA ASP A 201 12.39 -4.45 4.58
C ASP A 201 12.33 -5.58 5.61
N THR A 202 11.97 -5.26 6.86
CA THR A 202 11.77 -6.24 7.95
C THR A 202 10.38 -6.85 7.95
N ARG A 203 9.57 -6.65 6.90
CA ARG A 203 8.17 -7.13 6.81
C ARG A 203 7.27 -6.63 7.93
N SER A 204 7.59 -5.45 8.46
CA SER A 204 6.67 -4.66 9.28
C SER A 204 5.94 -3.70 8.37
N GLY A 205 4.66 -3.46 8.60
CA GLY A 205 3.90 -2.64 7.67
C GLY A 205 2.51 -2.31 8.13
N ALA A 206 1.92 -1.33 7.46
CA ALA A 206 0.64 -0.77 7.82
C ALA A 206 -0.15 -0.28 6.62
N THR A 207 -1.46 -0.26 6.81
CA THR A 207 -2.40 0.41 5.91
C THR A 207 -3.15 1.49 6.66
N LEU A 208 -3.30 2.65 6.03
CA LEU A 208 -4.18 3.74 6.47
C LEU A 208 -5.36 3.85 5.49
N TYR A 209 -6.53 3.35 5.86
CA TYR A 209 -7.76 3.52 5.08
C TYR A 209 -8.48 4.80 5.47
N LEU A 210 -8.76 5.66 4.50
CA LEU A 210 -9.66 6.80 4.64
C LEU A 210 -11.10 6.40 4.30
N LEU A 211 -12.05 6.85 5.11
CA LEU A 211 -13.47 6.52 4.97
C LEU A 211 -14.30 7.81 5.00
N SER A 212 -15.50 7.72 4.43
CA SER A 212 -16.45 8.84 4.43
C SER A 212 -16.76 9.35 5.84
N GLY A 213 -17.02 10.66 5.96
CA GLY A 213 -17.33 11.32 7.22
C GLY A 213 -16.13 11.53 8.14
N GLY A 214 -14.93 11.71 7.56
CA GLY A 214 -13.71 11.99 8.33
C GLY A 214 -13.28 10.85 9.24
N ARG A 215 -13.52 9.60 8.80
CA ARG A 215 -13.15 8.38 9.53
C ARG A 215 -11.92 7.75 8.89
N ALA A 216 -11.15 7.03 9.68
CA ALA A 216 -10.03 6.25 9.16
C ALA A 216 -9.71 5.03 10.02
N VAL A 217 -8.98 4.09 9.43
CA VAL A 217 -8.40 2.94 10.13
C VAL A 217 -6.93 2.83 9.78
N LEU A 218 -6.08 2.91 10.80
CA LEU A 218 -4.65 2.60 10.69
C LEU A 218 -4.42 1.25 11.34
N SER A 219 -4.00 0.25 10.57
CA SER A 219 -3.80 -1.11 11.09
C SER A 219 -2.64 -1.81 10.39
N GLY A 220 -2.01 -2.77 11.05
CA GLY A 220 -0.77 -3.35 10.56
C GLY A 220 -0.14 -4.39 11.47
N GLY A 221 1.07 -4.79 11.10
CA GLY A 221 1.86 -5.83 11.77
C GLY A 221 3.30 -5.37 11.93
N VAL A 222 3.87 -5.53 13.13
CA VAL A 222 5.33 -5.59 13.31
C VAL A 222 5.74 -7.06 13.25
N ALA A 223 6.82 -7.36 12.53
CA ALA A 223 7.25 -8.74 12.26
C ALA A 223 7.49 -9.53 13.56
N ASP A 224 8.14 -8.91 14.53
CA ASP A 224 8.47 -9.50 15.84
C ASP A 224 7.54 -9.02 16.96
N SER A 225 6.22 -8.94 16.71
CA SER A 225 5.26 -8.52 17.75
C SER A 225 5.38 -9.42 19.00
N PRO A 226 5.77 -8.88 20.17
CA PRO A 226 5.91 -9.68 21.37
C PRO A 226 4.56 -10.19 21.87
N GLU A 227 3.47 -9.43 21.64
CA GLU A 227 2.12 -9.86 21.99
C GLU A 227 1.65 -11.05 21.15
N LEU A 228 1.91 -11.05 19.84
CA LEU A 228 1.58 -12.19 18.98
C LEU A 228 2.49 -13.38 19.26
N ALA A 229 3.79 -13.15 19.45
CA ALA A 229 4.74 -14.21 19.78
C ALA A 229 4.32 -14.95 21.05
N ALA A 230 4.00 -14.20 22.12
CA ALA A 230 3.53 -14.79 23.38
C ALA A 230 2.18 -15.54 23.19
N ALA A 231 1.27 -15.02 22.36
CA ALA A 231 -0.01 -15.67 22.10
C ALA A 231 0.14 -17.00 21.33
N TYR A 232 0.92 -17.02 20.25
CA TYR A 232 1.14 -18.24 19.46
C TYR A 232 2.02 -19.27 20.15
N ASN A 233 2.80 -18.86 21.16
CA ASN A 233 3.54 -19.77 22.03
C ASN A 233 2.75 -20.20 23.28
N GLY A 234 1.48 -19.78 23.42
CA GLY A 234 0.60 -20.22 24.51
C GLY A 234 0.85 -19.54 25.85
N GLU A 235 1.58 -18.44 25.89
CA GLU A 235 1.90 -17.68 27.11
C GLU A 235 0.75 -16.73 27.52
N ARG A 236 -0.09 -16.32 26.56
CA ARG A 236 -1.25 -15.43 26.77
C ARG A 236 -2.30 -15.60 25.67
N ASP A 237 -3.47 -15.02 25.88
CA ASP A 237 -4.47 -14.89 24.81
C ASP A 237 -4.05 -13.83 23.78
N LEU A 238 -4.57 -13.97 22.56
CA LEU A 238 -4.46 -12.95 21.50
C LEU A 238 -5.08 -11.64 21.99
N PRO A 239 -4.43 -10.48 21.74
CA PRO A 239 -4.99 -9.20 22.12
C PRO A 239 -6.30 -8.91 21.38
N ASP A 240 -7.30 -8.37 22.09
CA ASP A 240 -8.51 -7.86 21.47
C ASP A 240 -8.27 -6.45 20.90
N LEU A 241 -7.62 -6.42 19.72
CA LEU A 241 -7.34 -5.19 18.96
C LEU A 241 -8.61 -4.38 18.63
N PHE A 242 -9.76 -5.03 18.73
CA PHE A 242 -11.06 -4.57 18.31
C PHE A 242 -12.00 -4.21 19.46
N ALA A 243 -11.51 -4.30 20.70
CA ALA A 243 -12.23 -3.92 21.91
C ALA A 243 -12.77 -2.48 21.78
N GLY A 244 -14.10 -2.33 21.88
CA GLY A 244 -14.76 -1.02 21.76
C GLY A 244 -14.80 -0.41 20.36
N ALA A 245 -14.28 -1.08 19.32
CA ALA A 245 -14.29 -0.51 17.98
C ALA A 245 -15.71 -0.47 17.38
N PRO A 246 -16.04 0.59 16.62
CA PRO A 246 -17.37 0.77 16.04
C PRO A 246 -17.66 -0.25 14.92
N SER A 247 -18.92 -0.38 14.55
CA SER A 247 -19.39 -1.41 13.61
C SER A 247 -18.83 -1.30 12.20
N TRP A 248 -18.31 -0.13 11.83
CA TRP A 248 -17.68 0.10 10.53
C TRP A 248 -16.20 -0.31 10.50
N VAL A 249 -15.57 -0.58 11.65
CA VAL A 249 -14.23 -1.21 11.70
C VAL A 249 -14.42 -2.71 11.48
N SER A 250 -14.14 -3.14 10.27
CA SER A 250 -14.30 -4.53 9.82
C SER A 250 -13.18 -4.95 8.89
N SER A 251 -13.04 -6.24 8.61
CA SER A 251 -12.00 -6.80 7.73
C SER A 251 -11.90 -6.16 6.33
N THR A 252 -12.92 -5.42 5.87
CA THR A 252 -12.86 -4.70 4.58
C THR A 252 -12.01 -3.42 4.60
N VAL A 253 -11.71 -2.90 5.80
CA VAL A 253 -10.94 -1.65 6.01
C VAL A 253 -9.75 -1.89 6.94
N LEU A 254 -9.35 -3.15 7.10
CA LEU A 254 -8.20 -3.57 7.89
C LEU A 254 -7.07 -4.00 6.97
N ASN A 255 -5.85 -3.95 7.51
CA ASN A 255 -4.69 -4.51 6.86
C ASN A 255 -4.91 -6.01 6.56
N PRO A 256 -4.48 -6.50 5.38
CA PRO A 256 -4.62 -7.90 4.98
C PRO A 256 -4.04 -8.91 5.98
N ARG A 257 -3.09 -8.49 6.83
CA ARG A 257 -2.54 -9.31 7.93
C ARG A 257 -3.59 -9.85 8.90
N SER A 258 -4.76 -9.20 8.99
CA SER A 258 -5.91 -9.71 9.77
C SER A 258 -6.38 -11.09 9.30
N ALA A 259 -6.30 -11.39 8.00
CA ALA A 259 -6.65 -12.70 7.46
C ALA A 259 -5.61 -13.77 7.79
N GLY A 260 -4.32 -13.39 7.88
CA GLY A 260 -3.21 -14.29 8.17
C GLY A 260 -2.86 -14.42 9.66
N GLY A 261 -3.58 -13.76 10.56
CA GLY A 261 -3.28 -13.79 12.00
C GLY A 261 -2.03 -13.00 12.42
N LEU A 262 -1.59 -12.05 11.59
CA LEU A 262 -0.39 -11.24 11.80
C LEU A 262 -0.71 -9.77 12.08
N LEU A 263 -1.96 -9.45 12.37
CA LEU A 263 -2.34 -8.10 12.79
C LEU A 263 -1.86 -7.90 14.23
N SER A 264 -1.00 -6.91 14.44
CA SER A 264 -0.45 -6.59 15.77
C SER A 264 -1.06 -5.31 16.37
N PHE A 265 -1.64 -4.44 15.54
CA PHE A 265 -2.33 -3.24 15.99
C PHE A 265 -3.48 -2.83 15.07
N CYS A 266 -4.43 -2.12 15.66
CA CYS A 266 -5.52 -1.42 14.98
C CYS A 266 -5.86 -0.14 15.74
N TYR A 267 -5.83 0.98 15.03
CA TYR A 267 -6.27 2.30 15.48
C TYR A 267 -7.39 2.77 14.56
N TRP A 268 -8.42 3.39 15.10
CA TRP A 268 -9.48 4.01 14.31
C TRP A 268 -9.68 5.46 14.69
N PHE A 269 -9.84 6.31 13.68
CA PHE A 269 -10.06 7.74 13.85
C PHE A 269 -11.54 8.05 13.66
N GLU A 270 -12.11 8.78 14.62
CA GLU A 270 -13.47 9.30 14.50
C GLU A 270 -13.63 10.52 15.43
N ARG A 271 -14.32 11.55 14.94
CA ARG A 271 -14.61 12.78 15.72
C ARG A 271 -13.34 13.44 16.29
N GLY A 272 -12.27 13.50 15.49
CA GLY A 272 -11.07 14.25 15.85
C GLY A 272 -10.07 13.51 16.74
N SER A 273 -10.26 12.22 17.03
CA SER A 273 -9.34 11.48 17.89
C SER A 273 -9.10 10.06 17.42
N TRP A 274 -7.86 9.60 17.59
CA TRP A 274 -7.47 8.20 17.42
C TRP A 274 -7.89 7.39 18.64
N ARG A 275 -8.49 6.23 18.39
CA ARG A 275 -8.95 5.27 19.38
C ARG A 275 -8.36 3.90 19.11
N MET A 276 -8.29 3.09 20.14
CA MET A 276 -7.66 1.76 20.12
C MET A 276 -8.30 0.83 21.15
N GLY A 277 -8.32 -0.47 20.86
CA GLY A 277 -8.66 -1.51 21.84
C GLY A 277 -7.43 -1.88 22.66
N GLU A 278 -7.09 -3.17 22.63
CA GLU A 278 -5.86 -3.71 23.24
C GLU A 278 -4.62 -3.61 22.34
N SER A 279 -4.67 -2.78 21.28
CA SER A 279 -3.48 -2.44 20.50
C SER A 279 -2.38 -1.87 21.42
N PRO A 280 -1.10 -2.08 21.10
CA PRO A 280 0.00 -1.39 21.77
C PRO A 280 -0.07 0.12 21.50
N ASP A 281 0.61 0.94 22.31
CA ASP A 281 0.71 2.37 22.03
C ASP A 281 1.50 2.62 20.74
N PRO A 282 1.16 3.67 19.94
CA PRO A 282 1.75 3.91 18.62
C PRO A 282 3.27 3.86 18.56
N GLY A 283 3.98 4.41 19.55
CA GLY A 283 5.45 4.35 19.60
C GLY A 283 6.04 2.93 19.62
N ARG A 284 5.28 1.92 20.09
CA ARG A 284 5.72 0.50 20.10
C ARG A 284 5.54 -0.20 18.75
N VAL A 285 4.92 0.45 17.77
CA VAL A 285 4.73 -0.07 16.40
C VAL A 285 5.37 0.81 15.34
N ALA A 286 6.35 1.63 15.74
CA ALA A 286 7.03 2.57 14.85
C ALA A 286 7.65 1.90 13.62
N ASP A 287 8.19 0.68 13.76
CA ASP A 287 8.79 -0.07 12.64
C ASP A 287 7.79 -0.44 11.53
N ALA A 288 6.48 -0.46 11.85
CA ALA A 288 5.42 -0.73 10.89
C ALA A 288 4.88 0.54 10.22
N LEU A 289 5.34 1.72 10.61
CA LEU A 289 4.95 2.99 10.03
C LEU A 289 6.15 3.62 9.32
N PRO A 290 5.93 4.33 8.21
CA PRO A 290 7.01 5.12 7.62
C PRO A 290 7.36 6.31 8.55
N PRO A 291 8.44 7.07 8.29
CA PRO A 291 8.90 8.16 9.15
C PRO A 291 7.94 9.37 9.12
N LEU A 292 6.84 9.28 9.87
CA LEU A 292 5.71 10.22 9.84
C LEU A 292 5.54 11.04 11.13
N TRP A 293 6.35 10.78 12.17
CA TRP A 293 6.06 11.22 13.53
C TRP A 293 6.33 12.71 13.72
N THR A 294 7.36 13.23 13.08
CA THR A 294 7.77 14.63 13.16
C THR A 294 7.99 15.20 11.76
N ASP A 295 7.96 16.52 11.65
CA ASP A 295 8.29 17.21 10.39
C ASP A 295 9.73 16.88 9.99
N ASP A 296 10.67 16.92 10.95
CA ASP A 296 12.07 16.56 10.74
C ASP A 296 12.26 15.18 10.09
N GLN A 297 11.50 14.18 10.54
CA GLN A 297 11.57 12.82 9.97
C GLN A 297 11.07 12.77 8.53
N VAL A 298 10.00 13.50 8.22
CA VAL A 298 9.45 13.56 6.86
C VAL A 298 10.42 14.29 5.94
N LEU A 299 10.99 15.41 6.39
CA LEU A 299 11.95 16.21 5.62
C LEU A 299 13.28 15.48 5.43
N GLU A 300 13.77 14.79 6.46
CA GLU A 300 14.96 13.93 6.37
C GLU A 300 14.74 12.82 5.34
N TYR A 301 13.58 12.15 5.36
CA TYR A 301 13.26 11.12 4.37
C TYR A 301 13.24 11.70 2.95
N VAL A 302 12.49 12.79 2.73
CA VAL A 302 12.34 13.43 1.42
C VAL A 302 13.70 13.85 0.85
N THR A 303 14.52 14.54 1.65
CA THR A 303 15.84 15.03 1.21
C THR A 303 16.86 13.91 1.03
N THR A 304 16.82 12.87 1.87
CA THR A 304 17.67 11.68 1.72
C THR A 304 17.33 10.93 0.45
N GLU A 305 16.04 10.68 0.23
CA GLU A 305 15.58 10.07 -1.01
C GLU A 305 16.07 10.91 -2.18
N MET A 306 15.80 12.21 -2.21
CA MET A 306 16.25 13.10 -3.29
C MET A 306 17.78 13.19 -3.49
N GLY A 307 18.59 12.79 -2.50
CA GLY A 307 20.04 12.88 -2.57
C GLY A 307 20.57 14.31 -2.37
N VAL A 308 19.80 15.16 -1.67
CA VAL A 308 20.08 16.60 -1.46
C VAL A 308 20.28 16.95 0.02
N ILE A 309 20.76 15.98 0.80
CA ILE A 309 21.01 16.17 2.23
C ILE A 309 21.97 17.35 2.45
N GLY A 310 21.53 18.32 3.26
CA GLY A 310 22.30 19.54 3.56
C GLY A 310 22.11 20.69 2.58
N ASP A 311 21.26 20.56 1.56
CA ASP A 311 20.87 21.66 0.67
C ASP A 311 19.78 22.53 1.35
N PRO A 312 20.07 23.80 1.71
CA PRO A 312 19.11 24.65 2.40
C PRO A 312 17.93 25.10 1.53
N VAL A 313 18.11 25.17 0.20
CA VAL A 313 17.05 25.57 -0.72
C VAL A 313 16.06 24.43 -0.91
N ALA A 314 16.56 23.22 -1.16
CA ALA A 314 15.72 22.03 -1.27
C ALA A 314 14.98 21.72 0.04
N TYR A 315 15.65 21.90 1.19
CA TYR A 315 15.02 21.74 2.50
C TYR A 315 13.86 22.73 2.71
N ALA A 316 14.08 24.02 2.41
CA ALA A 316 13.03 25.04 2.54
C ALA A 316 11.85 24.79 1.59
N ALA A 317 12.10 24.29 0.38
CA ALA A 317 11.04 23.90 -0.55
C ALA A 317 10.23 22.70 -0.02
N ALA A 318 10.91 21.67 0.50
CA ALA A 318 10.27 20.51 1.12
C ALA A 318 9.44 20.90 2.36
N GLU A 319 9.97 21.79 3.21
CA GLU A 319 9.28 22.31 4.39
C GLU A 319 8.02 23.09 4.00
N GLY A 320 8.11 24.02 3.05
CA GLY A 320 6.96 24.76 2.53
C GLY A 320 5.89 23.84 1.95
N LEU A 321 6.30 22.85 1.15
CA LEU A 321 5.39 21.88 0.55
C LEU A 321 4.72 20.99 1.61
N LEU A 322 5.43 20.57 2.65
CA LEU A 322 4.86 19.82 3.76
C LEU A 322 3.77 20.63 4.47
N VAL A 323 4.03 21.91 4.78
CA VAL A 323 3.05 22.81 5.38
C VAL A 323 1.81 22.95 4.49
N GLU A 324 2.00 23.14 3.18
CA GLU A 324 0.89 23.20 2.23
C GLU A 324 0.08 21.89 2.19
N ALA A 325 0.76 20.74 2.19
CA ALA A 325 0.12 19.43 2.19
C ALA A 325 -0.74 19.22 3.45
N GLU A 326 -0.24 19.58 4.62
CA GLU A 326 -0.98 19.46 5.89
C GLU A 326 -2.23 20.35 5.92
N HIS A 327 -2.25 21.43 5.15
CA HIS A 327 -3.39 22.33 5.00
C HIS A 327 -4.27 22.03 3.77
N GLY A 328 -3.88 21.09 2.91
CA GLY A 328 -4.59 20.79 1.66
C GLY A 328 -4.48 21.90 0.62
N LEU A 329 -3.33 22.54 0.53
CA LEU A 329 -3.05 23.74 -0.29
C LEU A 329 -1.94 23.52 -1.33
N VAL A 330 -1.56 22.27 -1.61
CA VAL A 330 -0.46 21.97 -2.54
C VAL A 330 -0.78 22.42 -3.96
N THR A 331 0.15 23.16 -4.56
CA THR A 331 0.04 23.61 -5.96
C THR A 331 1.08 22.93 -6.86
N ARG A 332 0.86 22.99 -8.18
CA ARG A 332 1.85 22.49 -9.15
C ARG A 332 3.19 23.22 -9.03
N ASP A 333 3.15 24.53 -8.77
CA ASP A 333 4.34 25.35 -8.64
C ASP A 333 5.12 24.98 -7.37
N SER A 334 4.42 24.70 -6.27
CA SER A 334 5.02 24.23 -5.02
C SER A 334 5.70 22.86 -5.19
N VAL A 335 5.12 21.97 -5.99
CA VAL A 335 5.72 20.67 -6.32
C VAL A 335 6.91 20.85 -7.27
N ALA A 336 6.81 21.71 -8.29
CA ALA A 336 7.91 21.98 -9.22
C ALA A 336 9.13 22.56 -8.47
N ALA A 337 8.90 23.49 -7.55
CA ALA A 337 9.95 24.10 -6.73
C ALA A 337 10.76 23.07 -5.91
N LEU A 338 10.16 21.93 -5.53
CA LEU A 338 10.88 20.85 -4.85
C LEU A 338 11.97 20.23 -5.74
N PHE A 339 11.72 20.12 -7.05
CA PHE A 339 12.61 19.44 -8.00
C PHE A 339 13.53 20.39 -8.77
N GLU A 340 13.36 21.71 -8.61
CA GLU A 340 14.16 22.75 -9.30
C GLU A 340 15.49 23.09 -8.60
N ALA A 341 15.90 22.35 -7.56
CA ALA A 341 17.17 22.60 -6.88
C ALA A 341 18.37 22.44 -7.84
N ASP A 342 19.34 23.36 -7.79
CA ASP A 342 20.49 23.49 -8.72
C ASP A 342 21.34 22.21 -8.88
N HIS A 343 21.22 21.26 -7.96
CA HIS A 343 21.99 20.01 -7.92
C HIS A 343 21.20 18.77 -8.34
N LEU A 344 19.91 18.90 -8.64
CA LEU A 344 19.07 17.80 -9.12
C LEU A 344 19.15 17.67 -10.64
N ASP A 345 19.38 16.45 -11.12
CA ASP A 345 19.14 16.12 -12.52
C ASP A 345 17.63 16.02 -12.74
N THR A 346 17.02 17.15 -13.12
CA THR A 346 15.57 17.28 -13.34
C THR A 346 15.01 16.27 -14.33
N ALA A 347 15.83 15.72 -15.24
CA ALA A 347 15.39 14.68 -16.18
C ALA A 347 15.06 13.34 -15.50
N GLN A 348 15.51 13.11 -14.27
CA GLN A 348 15.23 11.90 -13.49
C GLN A 348 13.98 12.00 -12.61
N TRP A 349 13.33 13.18 -12.57
CA TRP A 349 12.22 13.47 -11.67
C TRP A 349 10.97 13.89 -12.43
N ASP A 350 9.88 13.17 -12.21
CA ASP A 350 8.57 13.46 -12.78
C ASP A 350 7.72 14.27 -11.79
N ALA A 351 7.80 15.60 -11.91
CA ALA A 351 7.01 16.53 -11.09
C ALA A 351 5.49 16.42 -11.35
N ASP A 352 5.08 15.97 -12.53
CA ASP A 352 3.66 15.74 -12.85
C ASP A 352 3.14 14.48 -12.14
N ALA A 353 3.94 13.41 -12.09
CA ALA A 353 3.63 12.22 -11.31
C ALA A 353 3.57 12.53 -9.81
N ALA A 354 4.49 13.37 -9.31
CA ALA A 354 4.46 13.88 -7.94
C ALA A 354 3.17 14.65 -7.65
N PHE A 355 2.79 15.61 -8.50
CA PHE A 355 1.56 16.37 -8.31
C PHE A 355 0.31 15.47 -8.37
N PHE A 356 0.29 14.49 -9.27
CA PHE A 356 -0.79 13.52 -9.37
C PHE A 356 -0.99 12.71 -8.08
N GLN A 357 0.08 12.37 -7.35
CA GLN A 357 -0.05 11.71 -6.04
C GLN A 357 -0.78 12.58 -5.00
N PHE A 358 -0.48 13.88 -4.96
CA PHE A 358 -1.21 14.81 -4.08
C PHE A 358 -2.69 14.96 -4.47
N ASP A 359 -3.01 14.88 -5.76
CA ASP A 359 -4.38 14.89 -6.27
C ASP A 359 -5.15 13.63 -5.89
N VAL A 360 -4.56 12.44 -6.12
CA VAL A 360 -5.11 11.14 -5.67
C VAL A 360 -5.32 11.11 -4.16
N ALA A 361 -4.43 11.73 -3.40
CA ALA A 361 -4.54 11.87 -1.96
C ALA A 361 -5.62 12.88 -1.52
N GLY A 362 -6.11 13.75 -2.40
CA GLY A 362 -7.04 14.82 -2.04
C GLY A 362 -6.43 15.88 -1.11
N VAL A 363 -5.11 16.08 -1.17
CA VAL A 363 -4.39 17.14 -0.44
C VAL A 363 -3.82 18.21 -1.38
N ALA A 364 -3.90 18.00 -2.69
CA ALA A 364 -3.76 19.07 -3.66
C ALA A 364 -4.80 20.15 -3.37
N ALA A 365 -4.39 21.42 -3.50
CA ALA A 365 -5.30 22.52 -3.38
C ALA A 365 -6.47 22.28 -4.34
N THR A 366 -7.68 22.15 -3.80
CA THR A 366 -8.90 22.28 -4.60
C THR A 366 -9.11 23.76 -4.94
N LEU A 367 -8.06 24.40 -5.47
CA LEU A 367 -8.24 25.52 -6.36
C LEU A 367 -8.93 24.90 -7.56
N TRP A 368 -10.27 24.93 -7.57
CA TRP A 368 -11.04 24.74 -8.79
C TRP A 368 -10.37 25.61 -9.83
N ARG A 369 -9.56 24.99 -10.70
CA ARG A 369 -8.93 25.73 -11.78
C ARG A 369 -10.11 26.20 -12.61
N PRO A 370 -10.30 27.51 -12.78
CA PRO A 370 -11.35 28.01 -13.64
C PRO A 370 -11.28 27.24 -14.95
N LEU A 371 -12.37 26.59 -15.34
CA LEU A 371 -12.41 25.81 -16.59
C LEU A 371 -11.86 26.72 -17.70
N PRO A 372 -10.91 26.31 -18.55
CA PRO A 372 -10.47 27.19 -19.62
C PRO A 372 -11.65 27.61 -20.51
N ALA A 373 -11.66 28.86 -20.97
CA ALA A 373 -12.76 29.37 -21.82
C ALA A 373 -13.00 28.50 -23.06
N ALA A 374 -11.92 27.96 -23.63
CA ALA A 374 -11.96 27.05 -24.77
C ALA A 374 -12.70 25.74 -24.45
N ASP A 375 -12.50 25.20 -23.24
CA ASP A 375 -13.11 23.95 -22.80
C ASP A 375 -14.59 24.14 -22.48
N ALA A 376 -14.96 25.28 -21.88
CA ALA A 376 -16.37 25.68 -21.74
C ALA A 376 -17.09 25.77 -23.09
N VAL A 377 -16.44 26.34 -24.12
CA VAL A 377 -16.99 26.36 -25.49
C VAL A 377 -17.08 24.95 -26.09
N ALA A 378 -16.08 24.10 -25.87
CA ALA A 378 -16.06 22.72 -26.36
C ALA A 378 -17.21 21.89 -25.77
N VAL A 379 -17.42 21.94 -24.45
CA VAL A 379 -18.53 21.25 -23.76
C VAL A 379 -19.89 21.63 -24.36
N VAL A 380 -20.10 22.92 -24.63
CA VAL A 380 -21.37 23.42 -25.19
C VAL A 380 -21.51 23.05 -26.67
N ARG A 381 -20.43 23.13 -27.44
CA ARG A 381 -20.40 22.70 -28.84
C ARG A 381 -20.80 21.23 -28.95
N ASP A 382 -20.18 20.36 -28.16
CA ASP A 382 -20.43 18.93 -28.16
C ASP A 382 -21.88 18.63 -27.72
N HIS A 383 -22.40 19.36 -26.74
CA HIS A 383 -23.81 19.25 -26.35
C HIS A 383 -24.78 19.62 -27.48
N ILE A 384 -24.52 20.73 -28.20
CA ILE A 384 -25.38 21.17 -29.31
C ILE A 384 -25.35 20.16 -30.47
N VAL A 385 -24.16 19.69 -30.84
CA VAL A 385 -23.96 18.73 -31.93
C VAL A 385 -24.60 17.37 -31.58
N SER A 386 -24.30 16.82 -30.40
CA SER A 386 -24.80 15.50 -29.97
C SER A 386 -26.33 15.44 -29.83
N ARG A 387 -26.97 16.58 -29.48
CA ARG A 387 -28.43 16.69 -29.34
C ARG A 387 -29.13 17.17 -30.61
N GLY A 388 -28.41 17.44 -31.69
CA GLY A 388 -28.97 17.96 -32.95
C GLY A 388 -29.65 19.33 -32.79
N LEU A 389 -29.14 20.17 -31.89
CA LEU A 389 -29.72 21.49 -31.56
C LEU A 389 -29.15 22.63 -32.42
N GLU A 390 -28.38 22.31 -33.45
CA GLU A 390 -27.79 23.30 -34.35
C GLU A 390 -28.89 23.99 -35.19
N SER A 391 -28.77 25.31 -35.32
CA SER A 391 -29.72 26.12 -36.09
C SER A 391 -28.96 27.16 -36.92
N PRO A 392 -29.44 27.51 -38.13
CA PRO A 392 -28.83 28.56 -38.95
C PRO A 392 -28.71 29.92 -38.24
N GLY A 393 -29.55 30.19 -37.24
CA GLY A 393 -29.50 31.41 -36.42
C GLY A 393 -28.61 31.33 -35.18
N TYR A 394 -27.96 30.18 -34.93
CA TYR A 394 -27.13 29.90 -33.76
C TYR A 394 -25.99 28.92 -34.12
N PRO A 395 -25.00 29.34 -34.94
CA PRO A 395 -23.92 28.46 -35.37
C PRO A 395 -22.90 28.20 -34.26
N VAL A 396 -22.51 26.93 -34.08
CA VAL A 396 -21.54 26.52 -33.04
C VAL A 396 -20.15 27.13 -33.21
N SER A 397 -19.83 27.62 -34.41
CA SER A 397 -18.58 28.31 -34.72
C SER A 397 -18.50 29.73 -34.15
N GLN A 398 -19.62 30.30 -33.72
CA GLN A 398 -19.70 31.66 -33.16
C GLN A 398 -19.92 31.67 -31.63
N LEU A 399 -19.75 30.54 -30.97
CA LEU A 399 -19.84 30.47 -29.51
C LEU A 399 -18.71 31.27 -28.87
N VAL A 400 -19.08 32.13 -27.92
CA VAL A 400 -18.15 32.85 -27.05
C VAL A 400 -18.44 32.50 -25.60
N ALA A 401 -17.40 32.50 -24.77
CA ALA A 401 -17.52 32.30 -23.34
C ALA A 401 -17.30 33.63 -22.61
N SER A 402 -18.22 33.99 -21.73
CA SER A 402 -18.10 35.13 -20.81
C SER A 402 -17.92 34.61 -19.39
N ARG A 403 -16.89 35.09 -18.69
CA ARG A 403 -16.54 34.61 -17.35
C ARG A 403 -17.63 35.00 -16.34
N LEU A 404 -17.97 34.06 -15.47
CA LEU A 404 -18.80 34.23 -14.28
C LEU A 404 -17.95 33.99 -13.02
N GLU A 405 -18.53 34.20 -11.84
CA GLU A 405 -17.87 33.96 -10.55
C GLU A 405 -17.42 32.49 -10.39
N VAL A 406 -18.28 31.53 -10.78
CA VAL A 406 -18.03 30.09 -10.63
C VAL A 406 -18.19 29.28 -11.94
N GLY A 407 -17.77 29.87 -13.06
CA GLY A 407 -17.85 29.20 -14.37
C GLY A 407 -17.94 30.16 -15.56
N TRP A 408 -18.65 29.74 -16.61
CA TRP A 408 -18.78 30.45 -17.87
C TRP A 408 -20.22 30.52 -18.36
N MET A 409 -20.60 31.67 -18.90
CA MET A 409 -21.78 31.84 -19.72
C MET A 409 -21.36 31.70 -21.19
N VAL A 410 -21.83 30.65 -21.87
CA VAL A 410 -21.51 30.37 -23.27
C VAL A 410 -22.71 30.64 -24.15
N HIS A 411 -22.52 31.49 -25.16
CA HIS A 411 -23.60 31.94 -26.03
C HIS A 411 -23.11 32.38 -27.42
N VAL A 412 -24.02 32.54 -28.37
CA VAL A 412 -23.74 33.24 -29.64
C VAL A 412 -24.13 34.72 -29.52
N PRO A 413 -23.19 35.67 -29.68
CA PRO A 413 -23.47 37.09 -29.50
C PRO A 413 -24.55 37.57 -30.49
N PRO A 414 -25.40 38.55 -30.10
CA PRO A 414 -26.39 39.10 -31.00
C PRO A 414 -25.71 39.89 -32.14
N PRO A 415 -26.32 39.98 -33.33
CA PRO A 415 -25.90 40.92 -34.36
C PRO A 415 -25.94 42.35 -33.80
N ASP A 416 -25.03 43.21 -34.27
CA ASP A 416 -24.82 44.56 -33.77
C ASP A 416 -26.14 45.33 -33.50
N GLY A 417 -26.28 45.83 -32.27
CA GLY A 417 -27.42 46.64 -31.82
C GLY A 417 -28.66 45.87 -31.38
N GLN A 418 -28.66 44.52 -31.38
CA GLN A 418 -29.79 43.72 -30.91
C GLN A 418 -29.63 43.21 -29.47
N VAL A 419 -30.75 43.09 -28.76
CA VAL A 419 -30.81 42.52 -27.40
C VAL A 419 -30.89 41.00 -27.47
N MET A 420 -30.29 40.29 -26.51
CA MET A 420 -30.22 38.82 -26.34
C MET A 420 -31.55 38.05 -26.23
N ARG A 421 -32.69 38.63 -26.62
CA ARG A 421 -34.01 37.99 -26.44
C ARG A 421 -34.17 36.75 -27.32
N GLY A 422 -34.59 35.64 -26.72
CA GLY A 422 -34.96 34.40 -27.42
C GLY A 422 -33.81 33.51 -27.86
N ARG A 423 -32.56 33.82 -27.48
CA ARG A 423 -31.38 33.00 -27.78
C ARG A 423 -31.10 32.02 -26.64
N ALA A 424 -30.58 30.83 -26.99
CA ALA A 424 -30.14 29.87 -25.99
C ALA A 424 -28.89 30.41 -25.28
N VAL A 425 -28.86 30.24 -23.96
CA VAL A 425 -27.70 30.58 -23.13
C VAL A 425 -27.35 29.34 -22.31
N PHE A 426 -26.09 28.95 -22.35
CA PHE A 426 -25.55 27.81 -21.61
C PHE A 426 -24.64 28.31 -20.50
N TYR A 427 -24.62 27.58 -19.39
CA TYR A 427 -23.79 27.86 -18.23
C TYR A 427 -22.93 26.63 -17.98
N VAL A 428 -21.62 26.79 -17.90
CA VAL A 428 -20.68 25.70 -17.64
C VAL A 428 -19.93 26.02 -16.35
N ALA A 429 -20.11 25.20 -15.32
CA ALA A 429 -19.46 25.42 -14.03
C ALA A 429 -17.99 25.00 -14.09
N ASP A 430 -17.19 25.49 -13.14
CA ASP A 430 -15.76 25.14 -13.08
C ASP A 430 -15.53 23.66 -12.74
N ASP A 431 -16.55 22.96 -12.24
CA ASP A 431 -16.61 21.50 -12.08
C ASP A 431 -16.99 20.75 -13.37
N GLY A 432 -17.21 21.47 -14.48
CA GLY A 432 -17.58 20.93 -15.78
C GLY A 432 -19.09 20.69 -15.97
N GLU A 433 -19.94 21.01 -14.98
CA GLU A 433 -21.39 20.81 -15.12
C GLU A 433 -22.01 21.82 -16.10
N LEU A 434 -22.75 21.29 -17.08
CA LEU A 434 -23.46 22.07 -18.09
C LEU A 434 -24.93 22.25 -17.72
N GLU A 435 -25.37 23.50 -17.62
CA GLU A 435 -26.77 23.88 -17.48
C GLU A 435 -27.26 24.70 -18.68
N ARG A 436 -28.54 24.52 -19.03
CA ARG A 436 -29.22 25.30 -20.08
C ARG A 436 -30.28 26.20 -19.46
N SER A 437 -30.15 27.50 -19.68
CA SER A 437 -31.19 28.45 -19.25
C SER A 437 -32.34 28.51 -20.26
N SER A 438 -33.56 28.65 -19.75
CA SER A 438 -34.75 28.94 -20.56
C SER A 438 -34.77 30.42 -20.93
N SER A 439 -35.26 30.76 -22.13
CA SER A 439 -35.26 32.13 -22.68
C SER A 439 -36.08 33.16 -21.89
N ALA A 440 -36.77 32.75 -20.83
CA ALA A 440 -37.59 33.58 -19.96
C ALA A 440 -36.82 34.20 -18.77
N THR A 441 -35.65 33.67 -18.42
CA THR A 441 -34.88 34.15 -17.25
C THR A 441 -33.74 35.07 -17.68
N PRO A 442 -33.63 36.31 -17.14
CA PRO A 442 -32.51 37.19 -17.42
C PRO A 442 -31.15 36.55 -17.02
N PRO A 443 -30.09 36.68 -17.84
CA PRO A 443 -28.81 36.01 -17.57
C PRO A 443 -28.19 36.33 -16.20
N ALA A 444 -28.33 37.57 -15.73
CA ALA A 444 -27.84 38.00 -14.42
C ALA A 444 -28.55 37.31 -13.25
N VAL A 445 -29.85 37.02 -13.39
CA VAL A 445 -30.63 36.30 -12.36
C VAL A 445 -30.30 34.82 -12.36
N TYR A 446 -30.14 34.23 -13.55
CA TYR A 446 -29.77 32.81 -13.67
C TYR A 446 -28.37 32.53 -13.11
N ALA A 447 -27.41 33.45 -13.32
CA ALA A 447 -26.05 33.33 -12.81
C ALA A 447 -25.97 33.21 -11.27
N ILE A 448 -26.86 33.88 -10.54
CA ILE A 448 -26.93 33.78 -9.07
C ILE A 448 -27.34 32.37 -8.64
N GLY A 449 -28.45 31.84 -9.18
CA GLY A 449 -28.89 30.49 -8.83
C GLY A 449 -27.93 29.39 -9.32
N PHE A 450 -27.24 29.63 -10.42
CA PHE A 450 -26.16 28.76 -10.91
C PHE A 450 -24.99 28.69 -9.90
N ALA A 451 -24.61 29.83 -9.30
CA ALA A 451 -23.59 29.86 -8.27
C ALA A 451 -24.00 29.14 -6.98
N GLU A 452 -25.25 29.31 -6.54
CA GLU A 452 -25.79 28.60 -5.38
C GLU A 452 -25.78 27.08 -5.57
N ARG A 453 -26.14 26.58 -6.77
CA ARG A 453 -26.11 25.14 -7.09
C ARG A 453 -24.70 24.59 -7.15
N PHE A 454 -23.76 25.33 -7.72
CA PHE A 454 -22.34 24.96 -7.68
C PHE A 454 -21.87 24.77 -6.24
N GLN A 455 -22.13 25.74 -5.35
CA GLN A 455 -21.77 25.65 -3.93
C GLN A 455 -22.45 24.48 -3.20
N GLN A 456 -23.70 24.17 -3.53
CA GLN A 456 -24.40 23.01 -2.97
C GLN A 456 -23.76 21.69 -3.40
N ARG A 457 -23.29 21.57 -4.64
CA ARG A 457 -22.58 20.38 -5.11
C ARG A 457 -21.24 20.21 -4.40
N LEU A 458 -20.52 21.30 -4.17
CA LEU A 458 -19.30 21.28 -3.36
C LEU A 458 -19.55 20.76 -1.95
N ALA A 459 -20.63 21.23 -1.30
CA ALA A 459 -20.97 20.83 0.06
C ALA A 459 -21.45 19.37 0.21
N VAL A 460 -21.86 18.72 -0.89
CA VAL A 460 -22.24 17.30 -0.91
C VAL A 460 -21.02 16.40 -1.18
N GLN A 461 -19.96 16.95 -1.76
CA GLN A 461 -18.72 16.25 -2.08
C GLN A 461 -17.63 16.39 -0.99
N ALA A 462 -17.75 17.40 -0.13
CA ALA A 462 -16.94 17.59 1.09
C ALA A 462 -17.57 16.87 2.30
#